data_AF-A0A951SY62-F1
#
_entry.id   AF-A0A951SY62-F1
#
_cell.length_a   1.000
_cell.length_b   1.000
_cell.length_c   1.000
_cell.angle_alpha   90.00
_cell.angle_beta   90.00
_cell.angle_gamma   90.00
#
_symmetry.space_group_name_H-M   'P 1'
#
loop_
_entity.id
_entity.type
_entity.pdbx_description
1 polymer ?
#
loop_
_entity_poly.entity_id
_entity_poly.type
_entity_poly.pdbx_seq_one_letter_code
_entity_poly.pdbx_strand_id
1 'polypeptide(L)' 'MHIQYETQRLSMRFFLLMLILFVFQVGFGIILAIQQTDPHFLSGTLNFNVVRAEHLNLGILWILAGFI' A
#
# COMPACT_ATOMS: atom_id res chain seq x y z
N MET A 1 4.51 -3.76 -23.31
CA MET A 1 3.75 -2.54 -23.65
C MET A 1 4.37 -1.96 -24.90
N HIS A 2 3.62 -1.86 -26.00
CA HIS A 2 4.14 -1.21 -27.20
C HIS A 2 4.02 0.31 -27.00
N ILE A 3 5.15 0.99 -26.83
CA ILE A 3 5.19 2.45 -26.64
C ILE A 3 5.05 3.08 -28.02
N GLN A 4 3.89 3.71 -28.27
CA GLN A 4 3.61 4.45 -29.51
C GLN A 4 4.04 5.91 -29.39
N TYR A 5 3.93 6.48 -28.18
CA TYR A 5 4.31 7.86 -27.89
C TYR A 5 5.24 7.89 -26.69
N GLU A 6 6.33 8.67 -26.76
CA GLU A 6 7.29 8.77 -25.65
C GLU A 6 6.66 9.25 -24.33
N THR A 7 5.56 10.02 -24.41
CA THR A 7 4.79 10.46 -23.23
C THR A 7 4.19 9.29 -22.43
N GLN A 8 3.92 8.14 -23.06
CA GLN A 8 3.43 6.95 -22.36
C GLN A 8 4.44 6.39 -21.36
N ARG A 9 5.74 6.68 -21.53
CA ARG A 9 6.78 6.24 -20.60
C ARG A 9 6.61 6.85 -19.19
N LEU A 10 5.88 7.97 -19.08
CA LEU A 10 5.60 8.63 -17.80
C LEU A 10 4.83 7.72 -16.83
N SER A 11 3.88 6.91 -17.34
CA SER A 11 3.06 6.01 -16.51
C SER A 11 3.89 4.92 -15.80
N MET A 12 5.05 4.55 -16.35
CA MET A 12 5.92 3.55 -15.72
C MET A 12 6.40 3.98 -14.32
N ARG A 13 6.52 5.30 -14.08
CA ARG A 13 6.86 5.82 -12.74
C ARG A 13 5.70 5.66 -11.76
N PHE A 14 4.48 5.88 -12.23
CA PHE A 14 3.26 5.70 -11.44
C PHE A 14 3.00 4.22 -11.13
N PHE A 15 3.20 3.32 -12.11
CA PHE A 15 3.12 1.87 -11.85
C PHE A 15 4.18 1.36 -10.87
N LEU A 16 5.40 1.91 -10.92
CA LEU A 16 6.42 1.60 -9.92
C LEU A 16 5.99 2.06 -8.52
N LEU A 17 5.48 3.29 -8.40
CA LEU A 17 4.96 3.83 -7.14
C LEU A 17 3.79 2.98 -6.61
N MET A 18 2.85 2.63 -7.49
CA MET A 18 1.71 1.75 -7.21
C MET A 18 2.18 0.43 -6.57
N LEU A 19 3.15 -0.24 -7.20
CA LEU A 19 3.69 -1.52 -6.71
C LEU A 19 4.36 -1.38 -5.34
N ILE A 20 5.14 -0.31 -5.12
CA ILE A 20 5.79 -0.06 -3.83
C ILE A 20 4.74 0.14 -2.73
N LEU A 21 3.76 1.02 -2.97
CA LEU A 21 2.70 1.30 -2.01
C LEU A 21 1.83 0.07 -1.72
N PHE A 22 1.56 -0.75 -2.74
CA PHE A 22 0.85 -2.02 -2.58
C PHE A 22 1.60 -3.01 -1.66
N VAL A 23 2.92 -3.14 -1.80
CA VAL A 23 3.72 -4.00 -0.92
C VAL A 23 3.63 -3.56 0.54
N PHE A 24 3.73 -2.24 0.81
CA PHE A 24 3.54 -1.73 2.17
C PHE A 24 2.13 -1.99 2.69
N GLN A 25 1.11 -1.77 1.85
CA GLN A 25 -0.29 -2.02 2.21
C GLN A 25 -0.53 -3.48 2.62
N VAL A 26 -0.02 -4.44 1.85
CA VAL A 26 -0.09 -5.87 2.18
C VAL A 26 0.67 -6.18 3.46
N GLY A 27 1.85 -5.57 3.66
CA GLY A 27 2.62 -5.70 4.90
C GLY A 27 1.82 -5.28 6.15
N PHE A 28 1.14 -4.13 6.09
CA PHE A 28 0.24 -3.71 7.17
C PHE A 28 -0.97 -4.64 7.34
N GLY A 29 -1.48 -5.23 6.25
CA GLY A 29 -2.55 -6.23 6.31
C GLY A 29 -2.15 -7.50 7.07
N ILE A 30 -0.91 -7.96 6.87
CA ILE A 30 -0.33 -9.08 7.62
C ILE A 30 -0.19 -8.72 9.11
N ILE A 31 0.29 -7.51 9.43
CA ILE A 31 0.39 -7.03 10.82
C ILE A 31 -1.01 -7.00 11.48
N LEU A 32 -2.05 -6.54 10.78
CA LEU A 32 -3.42 -6.58 11.29
C LEU A 32 -3.89 -8.01 11.58
N ALA A 33 -3.60 -8.96 10.69
CA ALA A 33 -3.96 -10.36 10.90
C ALA A 33 -3.27 -10.94 12.15
N ILE A 34 -2.00 -10.58 12.39
CA ILE A 34 -1.28 -10.97 13.60
C ILE A 34 -1.94 -10.34 14.84
N GLN A 35 -2.23 -9.03 14.81
CA GLN A 35 -2.89 -8.32 15.91
C GLN A 35 -4.31 -8.85 16.20
N GLN A 36 -4.99 -9.40 15.18
CA GLN A 36 -6.28 -10.06 15.35
C GLN A 36 -6.15 -11.37 16.17
N THR A 37 -5.01 -12.06 16.06
CA THR A 37 -4.72 -13.28 16.85
C THR A 37 -4.10 -12.97 18.22
N ASP A 38 -3.23 -11.96 18.30
CA ASP A 38 -2.60 -11.47 19.52
C ASP A 38 -2.73 -9.94 19.61
N PRO A 39 -3.73 -9.41 20.34
CA PRO A 39 -3.96 -7.97 20.46
C PRO A 39 -2.83 -7.20 21.15
N HIS A 40 -1.88 -7.86 21.81
CA HIS A 40 -0.78 -7.19 22.52
C HIS A 40 0.43 -6.96 21.62
N PHE A 41 0.47 -7.61 20.45
CA PHE A 41 1.52 -7.42 19.45
C PHE A 41 1.63 -5.95 19.00
N LEU A 42 2.79 -5.34 19.25
CA LEU A 42 3.11 -3.93 18.97
C LEU A 42 2.24 -2.89 19.70
N SER A 43 1.55 -3.29 20.77
CA SER A 43 0.78 -2.36 21.61
C SER A 43 1.66 -1.22 22.15
N GLY A 44 1.15 0.02 22.09
CA GLY A 44 1.85 1.22 22.53
C GLY A 44 2.82 1.82 21.50
N THR A 45 3.19 1.07 20.44
CA THR A 45 4.04 1.58 19.34
C THR A 45 3.26 1.66 18.02
N LEU A 46 2.60 0.57 17.61
CA LEU A 46 1.74 0.51 16.43
C LEU A 46 0.41 -0.16 16.80
N ASN A 47 -0.47 0.62 17.41
CA ASN A 47 -1.79 0.14 17.80
C ASN A 47 -2.63 -0.26 16.58
N PHE A 48 -3.57 -1.19 16.78
CA PHE A 48 -4.43 -1.74 15.72
C PHE A 48 -5.12 -0.67 14.86
N ASN A 49 -5.64 0.39 15.47
CA ASN A 49 -6.30 1.48 14.73
C ASN A 49 -5.34 2.22 13.80
N VAL A 50 -4.07 2.41 14.19
CA VAL A 50 -3.03 3.03 13.38
C VAL A 50 -2.68 2.11 12.20
N VAL A 51 -2.39 0.83 12.48
CA VAL A 51 -2.09 -0.17 11.42
C VAL A 51 -3.25 -0.28 10.43
N ARG A 52 -4.50 -0.22 10.91
CA ARG A 52 -5.70 -0.23 10.07
C ARG A 52 -5.82 1.02 9.20
N ALA A 53 -5.54 2.19 9.76
CA ALA A 53 -5.54 3.43 9.01
C ALA A 53 -4.50 3.40 7.89
N GLU A 54 -3.27 2.96 8.18
CA GLU A 54 -2.20 2.82 7.19
C GLU A 54 -2.59 1.85 6.06
N HIS A 55 -3.12 0.67 6.42
CA HIS A 55 -3.57 -0.32 5.43
C HIS A 55 -4.65 0.24 4.48
N LEU A 56 -5.65 0.96 4.99
CA LEU A 56 -6.73 1.52 4.18
C LEU A 56 -6.28 2.72 3.34
N ASN A 57 -5.51 3.64 3.94
CA ASN A 57 -5.01 4.83 3.25
C ASN A 57 -4.06 4.46 2.11
N LEU A 58 -3.12 3.54 2.36
CA LEU A 58 -2.26 3.01 1.30
C LEU A 58 -3.07 2.28 0.23
N GLY A 59 -4.14 1.58 0.63
CA GLY A 59 -5.10 0.95 -0.27
C GLY A 59 -5.67 1.94 -1.29
N ILE A 60 -6.09 3.11 -0.82
CA ILE A 60 -6.61 4.19 -1.67
C ILE A 60 -5.48 4.76 -2.55
N LEU A 61 -4.33 5.05 -1.96
CA LEU A 61 -3.23 5.73 -2.66
C LEU A 61 -2.61 4.89 -3.77
N TRP A 62 -2.39 3.59 -3.56
CA TRP A 62 -1.81 2.76 -4.61
C TRP A 62 -2.78 2.58 -5.77
N ILE A 63 -4.08 2.42 -5.51
CA ILE A 63 -5.10 2.35 -6.56
C ILE A 63 -5.13 3.66 -7.36
N LEU A 64 -5.11 4.81 -6.68
CA LEU A 64 -5.08 6.11 -7.33
C LEU A 64 -3.82 6.29 -8.20
N ALA A 65 -2.65 5.85 -7.73
CA ALA A 65 -1.43 5.85 -8.51
C ALA A 65 -1.54 4.97 -9.77
N GLY A 66 -2.31 3.88 -9.73
CA GLY A 66 -2.56 3.02 -10.89
C GLY A 66 -3.54 3.60 -11.92
N PHE A 67 -4.33 4.62 -11.56
CA PHE A 67 -5.28 5.28 -12.46
C PHE A 67 -4.69 6.45 -13.26
N ILE A 68 -3.48 6.92 -12.92
CA ILE A 68 -2.78 8.06 -13.54
C ILE A 68 -1.73 7.57 -14.54
#